data_AF-A0A5A7MG24-F1
#
_entry.id   AF-A0A5A7MG24-F1
#
_cell.length_a   1.000
_cell.length_b   1.000
_cell.length_c   1.000
_cell.angle_alpha   90.00
_cell.angle_beta   90.00
_cell.angle_gamma   90.00
#
_symmetry.space_group_name_H-M   'P 1'
#
loop_
_entity.id
_entity.type
_entity.pdbx_description
1 polymer ?
#
loop_
_entity_poly.entity_id
_entity_poly.type
_entity_poly.pdbx_seq_one_letter_code
_entity_poly.pdbx_strand_id
1 'polypeptide(L)'
;MSQAAPTPVYSQPRRADMSQLPAPAAVQQLHHYAYKAKDAEETRHFYEDILGLPLYHIIQSDYVPSTGEYCPYTHFFFRLKDGSFIAFFDIGDDEAALPSPNTPIWINHISFRVDSVQELENTKARLQACGVEVLGVTDHHIFKSIYFFDPNGIRLELTAQLADELQMLKESKTAHARLDEWTARKEQWRKERAEGRSGAPLKPQNNDRPEFVPPK
;
A
#
# COMPACT_ATOMS: atom_id res chain seq x y z
N MET A 1 6.61 -23.21 31.23
CA MET A 1 7.91 -22.77 30.66
C MET A 1 7.72 -22.66 29.16
N SER A 2 7.47 -21.45 28.65
CA SER A 2 7.20 -21.22 27.23
C SER A 2 8.54 -21.10 26.50
N GLN A 3 8.86 -22.07 25.63
CA GLN A 3 10.03 -21.98 24.77
C GLN A 3 9.73 -20.93 23.69
N ALA A 4 10.47 -19.82 23.73
CA ALA A 4 10.45 -18.83 22.65
C ALA A 4 10.99 -19.48 21.37
N ALA A 5 10.24 -19.37 20.28
CA ALA A 5 10.72 -19.77 18.96
C ALA A 5 12.00 -18.96 18.62
N PRO A 6 13.02 -19.58 18.03
CA PRO A 6 14.27 -18.90 17.71
C PRO A 6 13.99 -17.76 16.72
N THR A 7 14.38 -16.55 17.10
CA THR A 7 14.43 -15.40 16.20
C THR A 7 15.33 -15.78 15.01
N PRO A 8 14.87 -15.64 13.75
CA PRO A 8 15.75 -15.87 12.62
C PRO A 8 16.86 -14.83 12.67
N VAL A 9 18.04 -15.28 13.12
CA VAL A 9 19.29 -14.54 12.94
C VAL A 9 19.56 -14.60 11.46
N TYR A 10 19.19 -13.54 10.73
CA TYR A 10 19.80 -13.28 9.43
C TYR A 10 21.29 -13.06 9.72
N SER A 11 22.08 -14.14 9.70
CA SER A 11 23.52 -14.04 9.50
C SER A 11 23.69 -13.14 8.29
N GLN A 12 24.51 -12.09 8.38
CA GLN A 12 24.69 -11.20 7.23
C GLN A 12 25.05 -12.08 6.03
N PRO A 13 24.17 -12.23 5.03
CA PRO A 13 24.44 -13.16 3.96
C PRO A 13 25.69 -12.65 3.25
N ARG A 14 26.60 -13.56 2.91
CA ARG A 14 27.69 -13.25 1.97
C ARG A 14 27.02 -12.57 0.77
N ARG A 15 27.30 -11.28 0.56
CA ARG A 15 26.72 -10.54 -0.57
C ARG A 15 27.14 -11.27 -1.83
N ALA A 16 26.14 -11.72 -2.60
CA ALA A 16 26.41 -12.34 -3.89
C ALA A 16 27.16 -11.33 -4.77
N ASP A 17 28.14 -11.82 -5.53
CA ASP A 17 28.77 -11.03 -6.57
C ASP A 17 27.77 -10.89 -7.73
N MET A 18 27.04 -9.78 -7.73
CA MET A 18 25.99 -9.50 -8.72
C MET A 18 26.54 -9.47 -10.16
N SER A 19 27.85 -9.28 -10.35
CA SER A 19 28.46 -9.29 -11.69
C SER A 19 28.51 -10.68 -12.33
N GLN A 20 28.38 -11.74 -11.52
CA GLN A 20 28.37 -13.13 -11.97
C GLN A 20 26.96 -13.67 -12.19
N LEU A 21 25.93 -12.90 -11.84
CA LEU A 21 24.54 -13.29 -11.99
C LEU A 21 23.99 -12.79 -13.34
N PRO A 22 23.03 -13.52 -13.93
CA PRO A 22 22.30 -13.00 -15.08
C PRO A 22 21.61 -11.69 -14.73
N ALA A 23 21.43 -10.84 -15.74
CA ALA A 23 20.64 -9.63 -15.57
C ALA A 23 19.23 -10.00 -15.09
N PRO A 24 18.66 -9.23 -14.14
CA PRO A 24 17.30 -9.47 -13.69
C PRO A 24 16.33 -9.26 -14.87
N ALA A 25 15.18 -9.95 -14.82
CA ALA A 25 14.10 -9.69 -15.75
C ALA A 25 13.66 -8.23 -15.65
N ALA A 26 13.40 -7.60 -16.80
CA ALA A 26 12.85 -6.25 -16.85
C ALA A 26 11.36 -6.30 -16.46
N VAL A 27 11.04 -5.95 -15.21
CA VAL A 27 9.67 -5.82 -14.71
C VAL A 27 8.94 -4.74 -15.51
N GLN A 28 7.80 -5.09 -16.11
CA GLN A 28 7.07 -4.19 -17.01
C GLN A 28 6.11 -3.28 -16.25
N GLN A 29 5.16 -3.88 -15.52
CA GLN A 29 4.08 -3.19 -14.82
C GLN A 29 3.55 -4.09 -13.71
N LEU A 30 2.65 -3.54 -12.89
CA LEU A 30 1.90 -4.35 -11.93
C LEU A 30 1.14 -5.45 -12.69
N HIS A 31 1.32 -6.71 -12.30
CA HIS A 31 0.50 -7.78 -12.84
C HIS A 31 -0.79 -7.88 -12.02
N HIS A 32 -0.66 -8.19 -10.73
CA HIS A 32 -1.73 -8.05 -9.76
C HIS A 32 -1.20 -7.89 -8.34
N TYR A 33 -2.05 -7.42 -7.43
CA TYR A 33 -1.83 -7.50 -5.98
C TYR A 33 -3.03 -8.21 -5.35
N ALA A 34 -2.80 -9.16 -4.45
CA ALA A 34 -3.85 -9.98 -3.85
C ALA A 34 -4.01 -9.74 -2.35
N TYR A 35 -5.25 -9.67 -1.87
CA TYR A 35 -5.62 -9.57 -0.46
C TYR A 35 -6.47 -10.77 -0.01
N LYS A 36 -6.64 -10.94 1.30
CA LYS A 36 -7.71 -11.79 1.85
C LYS A 36 -9.03 -11.02 1.78
N ALA A 37 -10.08 -11.67 1.28
CA ALA A 37 -11.45 -11.22 1.40
C ALA A 37 -12.14 -11.97 2.54
N LYS A 38 -12.97 -11.24 3.29
CA LYS A 38 -13.91 -11.80 4.25
C LYS A 38 -15.08 -12.49 3.56
N ASP A 39 -15.63 -11.83 2.53
CA ASP A 39 -16.75 -12.31 1.72
C ASP A 39 -16.56 -11.83 0.27
N ALA A 40 -16.67 -12.76 -0.68
CA ALA A 40 -16.46 -12.49 -2.09
C ALA A 40 -17.53 -11.56 -2.71
N GLU A 41 -18.80 -11.67 -2.33
CA GLU A 41 -19.87 -10.84 -2.91
C GLU A 41 -19.85 -9.42 -2.33
N GLU A 42 -19.62 -9.26 -1.03
CA GLU A 42 -19.42 -7.96 -0.39
C GLU A 42 -18.24 -7.22 -1.05
N THR A 43 -17.15 -7.95 -1.32
CA THR A 43 -15.99 -7.41 -2.03
C THR A 43 -16.34 -7.08 -3.48
N ARG A 44 -17.02 -7.96 -4.22
CA ARG A 44 -17.44 -7.67 -5.61
C ARG A 44 -18.36 -6.46 -5.70
N HIS A 45 -19.37 -6.38 -4.84
CA HIS A 45 -20.26 -5.23 -4.80
C HIS A 45 -19.48 -3.92 -4.61
N PHE A 46 -18.52 -3.89 -3.70
CA PHE A 46 -17.70 -2.70 -3.49
C PHE A 46 -16.83 -2.34 -4.71
N TYR A 47 -16.05 -3.29 -5.22
CA TYR A 47 -15.08 -2.99 -6.30
C TYR A 47 -15.75 -2.81 -7.66
N GLU A 48 -16.78 -3.58 -7.98
CA GLU A 48 -17.46 -3.53 -9.28
C GLU A 48 -18.62 -2.53 -9.29
N ASP A 49 -19.58 -2.63 -8.37
CA ASP A 49 -20.76 -1.77 -8.45
C ASP A 49 -20.46 -0.36 -7.94
N ILE A 50 -19.70 -0.23 -6.84
CA ILE A 50 -19.43 1.08 -6.24
C ILE A 50 -18.22 1.74 -6.90
N LEU A 51 -17.07 1.09 -6.96
CA LEU A 51 -15.87 1.70 -7.56
C LEU A 51 -15.81 1.60 -9.09
N GLY A 52 -16.54 0.67 -9.71
CA GLY A 52 -16.62 0.55 -11.17
C GLY A 52 -15.49 -0.26 -11.82
N LEU A 53 -14.75 -1.06 -11.05
CA LEU A 53 -13.73 -1.97 -11.60
C LEU A 53 -14.40 -3.30 -11.98
N PRO A 54 -14.36 -3.72 -13.25
CA PRO A 54 -15.03 -4.94 -13.68
C PRO A 54 -14.38 -6.18 -13.05
N LEU A 55 -15.20 -7.09 -12.52
CA LEU A 55 -14.78 -8.45 -12.19
C LEU A 55 -14.41 -9.14 -13.50
N TYR A 56 -13.17 -9.59 -13.61
CA TYR A 56 -12.59 -9.98 -14.89
C TYR A 56 -12.17 -11.45 -14.95
N HIS A 57 -11.74 -12.01 -13.82
CA HIS A 57 -11.29 -13.39 -13.77
C HIS A 57 -11.57 -14.01 -12.40
N ILE A 58 -11.72 -15.33 -12.38
CA ILE A 58 -11.97 -16.13 -11.18
C ILE A 58 -11.30 -17.49 -11.31
N ILE A 59 -10.70 -17.97 -10.22
CA ILE A 59 -10.04 -19.27 -10.08
C ILE A 59 -10.55 -19.91 -8.79
N GLN A 60 -10.87 -21.20 -8.85
CA GLN A 60 -11.29 -21.97 -7.68
C GLN A 60 -10.47 -23.25 -7.61
N SER A 61 -9.96 -23.57 -6.43
CA SER A 61 -9.13 -24.75 -6.20
C SER A 61 -9.17 -25.16 -4.74
N ASP A 62 -9.06 -26.46 -4.49
CA ASP A 62 -8.93 -27.02 -3.13
C ASP A 62 -7.48 -26.96 -2.61
N TYR A 63 -6.52 -26.86 -3.53
CA TYR A 63 -5.09 -26.87 -3.23
C TYR A 63 -4.39 -25.64 -3.80
N VAL A 64 -3.48 -25.05 -3.02
CA VAL A 64 -2.63 -23.92 -3.42
C VAL A 64 -1.57 -24.40 -4.43
N PRO A 65 -1.60 -23.96 -5.71
CA PRO A 65 -0.75 -24.54 -6.75
C PRO A 65 0.75 -24.39 -6.51
N SER A 66 1.16 -23.31 -5.83
CA SER A 66 2.59 -23.00 -5.59
C SER A 66 3.19 -23.75 -4.41
N THR A 67 2.38 -24.21 -3.45
CA THR A 67 2.85 -24.85 -2.21
C THR A 67 2.33 -26.28 -2.03
N GLY A 68 1.24 -26.65 -2.71
CA GLY A 68 0.53 -27.92 -2.53
C GLY A 68 -0.30 -27.99 -1.25
N GLU A 69 -0.43 -26.88 -0.52
CA GLU A 69 -1.23 -26.82 0.72
C GLU A 69 -2.72 -27.01 0.42
N TYR A 70 -3.40 -27.84 1.22
CA TYR A 70 -4.85 -27.97 1.16
C TYR A 70 -5.50 -26.81 1.90
N CYS A 71 -6.09 -25.89 1.14
CA CYS A 71 -6.81 -24.72 1.62
C CYS A 71 -7.76 -24.33 0.48
N PRO A 72 -9.02 -24.79 0.48
CA PRO A 72 -9.96 -24.43 -0.56
C PRO A 72 -10.23 -22.93 -0.61
N TYR A 73 -10.25 -22.36 -1.80
CA TYR A 73 -10.42 -20.92 -1.98
C TYR A 73 -11.13 -20.57 -3.30
N THR A 74 -11.68 -19.37 -3.33
CA THR A 74 -12.02 -18.63 -4.55
C THR A 74 -11.09 -17.43 -4.68
N HIS A 75 -10.38 -17.33 -5.80
CA HIS A 75 -9.49 -16.22 -6.13
C HIS A 75 -10.07 -15.42 -7.29
N PHE A 76 -10.32 -14.14 -7.09
CA PHE A 76 -11.06 -13.32 -8.06
C PHE A 76 -10.38 -11.95 -8.28
N PHE A 77 -10.55 -11.40 -9.48
CA PHE A 77 -9.72 -10.29 -9.99
C PHE A 77 -10.57 -9.16 -10.57
N PHE A 78 -10.28 -7.93 -10.17
CA PHE A 78 -10.86 -6.71 -10.74
C PHE A 78 -9.82 -5.98 -11.59
N ARG A 79 -10.21 -5.62 -12.81
CA ARG A 79 -9.27 -5.11 -13.82
C ARG A 79 -9.13 -3.58 -13.77
N LEU A 80 -7.89 -3.09 -13.76
CA LEU A 80 -7.55 -1.68 -13.99
C LEU A 80 -7.42 -1.38 -15.49
N LYS A 81 -7.48 -0.09 -15.85
CA LYS A 81 -7.46 0.36 -17.26
C LYS A 81 -6.18 -0.02 -18.02
N ASP A 82 -5.05 -0.14 -17.34
CA ASP A 82 -3.77 -0.56 -17.91
C ASP A 82 -3.64 -2.08 -18.09
N GLY A 83 -4.64 -2.85 -17.65
CA GLY A 83 -4.66 -4.31 -17.71
C GLY A 83 -4.07 -5.01 -16.48
N SER A 84 -3.58 -4.28 -15.49
CA SER A 84 -3.24 -4.84 -14.17
C SER A 84 -4.50 -5.15 -13.35
N PHE A 85 -4.35 -5.88 -12.24
CA PHE A 85 -5.48 -6.26 -11.40
C PHE A 85 -5.25 -5.98 -9.91
N ILE A 86 -6.34 -5.70 -9.20
CA ILE A 86 -6.44 -6.01 -7.78
C ILE A 86 -7.20 -7.32 -7.63
N ALA A 87 -6.76 -8.18 -6.73
CA ALA A 87 -7.30 -9.52 -6.58
C ALA A 87 -7.53 -9.88 -5.11
N PHE A 88 -8.35 -10.89 -4.89
CA PHE A 88 -8.78 -11.30 -3.56
C PHE A 88 -8.85 -12.82 -3.46
N PHE A 89 -8.52 -13.35 -2.30
CA PHE A 89 -8.77 -14.74 -1.90
C PHE A 89 -9.86 -14.75 -0.84
N ASP A 90 -10.97 -15.40 -1.14
CA ASP A 90 -11.95 -15.83 -0.15
C ASP A 90 -11.70 -17.31 0.16
N ILE A 91 -11.42 -17.61 1.42
CA ILE A 91 -11.13 -18.98 1.90
C ILE A 91 -12.31 -19.58 2.69
N GLY A 92 -13.48 -18.93 2.66
CA GLY A 92 -14.73 -19.41 3.25
C GLY A 92 -14.75 -19.43 4.78
N ASP A 93 -13.98 -18.56 5.43
CA ASP A 93 -13.91 -18.47 6.90
C ASP A 93 -14.61 -17.23 7.49
N ASP A 94 -15.24 -16.40 6.65
CA ASP A 94 -15.97 -15.18 7.03
C ASP A 94 -15.12 -14.15 7.83
N GLU A 95 -13.79 -14.20 7.71
CA GLU A 95 -12.87 -13.36 8.48
C GLU A 95 -12.02 -12.43 7.62
N ALA A 96 -12.04 -11.13 7.91
CA ALA A 96 -11.11 -10.17 7.31
C ALA A 96 -9.70 -10.30 7.93
N ALA A 97 -8.67 -9.90 7.18
CA ALA A 97 -7.33 -9.80 7.73
C ALA A 97 -7.25 -8.71 8.81
N LEU A 98 -6.62 -9.01 9.94
CA LEU A 98 -6.39 -8.01 10.98
C LEU A 98 -5.30 -7.00 10.54
N PRO A 99 -5.46 -5.70 10.86
CA PRO A 99 -4.39 -4.73 10.69
C PRO A 99 -3.14 -5.13 11.46
N SER A 100 -1.96 -4.80 10.93
CA SER A 100 -0.70 -5.10 11.61
C SER A 100 -0.63 -4.33 12.95
N PRO A 101 -0.45 -5.00 14.10
CA PRO A 101 -0.60 -4.38 15.43
C PRO A 101 0.46 -3.31 15.74
N ASN A 102 1.56 -3.28 14.99
CA ASN A 102 2.64 -2.32 15.14
C ASN A 102 2.61 -1.19 14.09
N THR A 103 1.56 -1.11 13.28
CA THR A 103 1.49 -0.21 12.13
C THR A 103 0.26 0.69 12.25
N PRO A 104 0.44 2.02 12.34
CA PRO A 104 -0.68 2.95 12.25
C PRO A 104 -1.54 2.69 11.01
N ILE A 105 -2.86 2.75 11.18
CA ILE A 105 -3.85 2.37 10.15
C ILE A 105 -3.72 3.14 8.84
N TRP A 106 -3.07 4.31 8.86
CA TRP A 106 -2.88 5.15 7.69
C TRP A 106 -1.69 4.74 6.81
N ILE A 107 -0.77 3.88 7.29
CA ILE A 107 0.48 3.58 6.57
C ILE A 107 0.24 2.65 5.39
N ASN A 108 -0.34 1.46 5.60
CA ASN A 108 -0.53 0.49 4.52
C ASN A 108 -1.76 0.88 3.71
N HIS A 109 -1.56 1.20 2.44
CA HIS A 109 -2.62 1.51 1.49
C HIS A 109 -2.20 1.14 0.07
N ILE A 110 -3.19 0.95 -0.80
CA ILE A 110 -2.98 0.83 -2.24
C ILE A 110 -3.59 2.05 -2.94
N SER A 111 -2.81 2.68 -3.81
CA SER A 111 -3.25 3.86 -4.56
C SER A 111 -3.54 3.51 -6.02
N PHE A 112 -4.70 3.91 -6.52
CA PHE A 112 -5.05 3.85 -7.94
C PHE A 112 -5.11 5.25 -8.53
N ARG A 113 -4.58 5.39 -9.75
CA ARG A 113 -4.61 6.67 -10.45
C ARG A 113 -6.00 6.95 -11.04
N VAL A 114 -6.43 8.19 -10.91
CA VAL A 114 -7.50 8.81 -11.71
C VAL A 114 -6.93 10.00 -12.48
N ASP A 115 -7.64 10.48 -13.50
CA ASP A 115 -7.10 11.46 -14.43
C ASP A 115 -7.25 12.90 -13.94
N SER A 116 -8.16 13.17 -12.99
CA SER A 116 -8.39 14.53 -12.51
C SER A 116 -8.86 14.64 -11.07
N VAL A 117 -8.69 15.83 -10.49
CA VAL A 117 -9.27 16.17 -9.17
C VAL A 117 -10.79 16.10 -9.20
N GLN A 118 -11.43 16.40 -10.34
CA GLN A 118 -12.88 16.28 -10.46
C GLN A 118 -13.34 14.81 -10.35
N GLU A 119 -12.57 13.87 -10.88
CA GLU A 119 -12.85 12.43 -10.72
C GLU A 119 -12.71 11.98 -9.26
N LEU A 120 -11.77 12.56 -8.50
CA LEU A 120 -11.69 12.33 -7.05
C LEU A 120 -12.95 12.81 -6.34
N GLU A 121 -13.39 14.05 -6.59
CA GLU A 121 -14.58 14.62 -5.95
C GLU A 121 -15.85 13.84 -6.32
N ASN A 122 -15.98 13.46 -7.60
CA ASN A 122 -17.10 12.64 -8.08
C ASN A 122 -17.12 11.27 -7.39
N THR A 123 -15.97 10.60 -7.30
CA THR A 123 -15.87 9.28 -6.68
C THR A 123 -16.09 9.36 -5.17
N LYS A 124 -15.56 10.40 -4.52
CA LYS A 124 -15.83 10.69 -3.11
C LYS A 124 -17.32 10.84 -2.84
N ALA A 125 -18.03 11.66 -3.63
CA ALA A 125 -19.47 11.85 -3.47
C ALA A 125 -20.24 10.53 -3.65
N ARG A 126 -19.85 9.70 -4.63
CA ARG A 126 -20.43 8.36 -4.86
C ARG A 126 -20.21 7.44 -3.66
N LEU A 127 -18.98 7.33 -3.16
CA LEU A 127 -18.64 6.51 -1.99
C LEU A 127 -19.43 6.93 -0.75
N GLN A 128 -19.51 8.24 -0.49
CA GLN A 128 -20.27 8.79 0.64
C GLN A 128 -21.77 8.51 0.51
N ALA A 129 -22.33 8.55 -0.70
CA ALA A 129 -23.72 8.17 -0.94
C ALA A 129 -24.01 6.68 -0.65
N CYS A 130 -22.98 5.84 -0.72
CA CYS A 130 -23.03 4.42 -0.34
C CYS A 130 -22.68 4.17 1.14
N GLY A 131 -22.51 5.22 1.96
CA GLY A 131 -22.20 5.09 3.38
C GLY A 131 -20.72 4.88 3.71
N VAL A 132 -19.81 5.04 2.74
CA VAL A 132 -18.37 4.92 2.96
C VAL A 132 -17.80 6.24 3.48
N GLU A 133 -17.05 6.19 4.57
CA GLU A 133 -16.30 7.36 5.06
C GLU A 133 -15.09 7.63 4.15
N VAL A 134 -14.95 8.89 3.72
CA VAL A 134 -13.89 9.31 2.80
C VAL A 134 -13.14 10.52 3.36
N LEU A 135 -11.83 10.37 3.55
CA LEU A 135 -10.90 11.43 3.89
C LEU A 135 -10.39 12.13 2.62
N GLY A 136 -10.30 13.46 2.64
CA GLY A 136 -9.76 14.27 1.55
C GLY A 136 -10.83 15.14 0.88
N VAL A 137 -10.56 15.77 -0.26
CA VAL A 137 -9.33 15.68 -1.05
C VAL A 137 -8.12 16.25 -0.29
N THR A 138 -7.07 15.44 -0.16
CA THR A 138 -5.80 15.80 0.50
C THR A 138 -4.81 16.30 -0.53
N ASP A 139 -4.07 17.36 -0.20
CA ASP A 139 -3.05 17.96 -1.08
C ASP A 139 -1.64 17.47 -0.70
N HIS A 140 -0.97 16.82 -1.65
CA HIS A 140 0.39 16.29 -1.52
C HIS A 140 1.40 17.08 -2.36
N HIS A 141 1.06 18.32 -2.72
CA HIS A 141 1.82 19.24 -3.58
C HIS A 141 1.89 18.80 -5.05
N ILE A 142 2.38 17.59 -5.31
CA ILE A 142 2.56 17.03 -6.67
C ILE A 142 1.37 16.16 -7.13
N PHE A 143 0.48 15.81 -6.22
CA PHE A 143 -0.77 15.10 -6.50
C PHE A 143 -1.82 15.42 -5.44
N LYS A 144 -3.07 15.08 -5.73
CA LYS A 144 -4.17 15.12 -4.77
C LYS A 144 -4.79 13.75 -4.64
N SER A 145 -5.34 13.44 -3.47
CA SER A 145 -5.95 12.12 -3.26
C SER A 145 -7.10 12.11 -2.27
N ILE A 146 -7.90 11.06 -2.35
CA ILE A 146 -8.90 10.68 -1.33
C ILE A 146 -8.53 9.33 -0.75
N TYR A 147 -8.88 9.11 0.52
CA TYR A 147 -8.64 7.85 1.23
C TYR A 147 -9.92 7.31 1.83
N PHE A 148 -10.11 5.99 1.75
CA PHE A 148 -11.26 5.29 2.31
C PHE A 148 -10.88 3.83 2.61
N PHE A 149 -11.77 3.10 3.28
CA PHE A 149 -11.60 1.67 3.54
C PHE A 149 -12.61 0.87 2.74
N ASP A 150 -12.19 -0.29 2.25
CA ASP A 150 -13.10 -1.29 1.70
C ASP A 150 -13.72 -2.16 2.82
N PRO A 151 -14.65 -3.07 2.50
CA PRO A 151 -15.28 -3.96 3.48
C PRO A 151 -14.31 -4.91 4.19
N ASN A 152 -13.12 -5.13 3.64
CA ASN A 152 -12.08 -5.98 4.21
C ASN A 152 -11.13 -5.21 5.15
N GLY A 153 -11.37 -3.91 5.35
CA GLY A 153 -10.51 -3.05 6.16
C GLY A 153 -9.21 -2.64 5.47
N ILE A 154 -9.12 -2.81 4.15
CA ILE A 154 -7.98 -2.37 3.35
C ILE A 154 -8.13 -0.88 3.09
N ARG A 155 -7.07 -0.11 3.32
CA ARG A 155 -7.05 1.32 3.01
C ARG A 155 -6.75 1.52 1.53
N LEU A 156 -7.66 2.20 0.83
CA LEU A 156 -7.47 2.61 -0.55
C LEU A 156 -7.17 4.10 -0.64
N GLU A 157 -6.46 4.46 -1.69
CA GLU A 157 -6.22 5.81 -2.15
C GLU A 157 -6.62 5.93 -3.61
N LEU A 158 -7.36 6.97 -3.98
CA LEU A 158 -7.44 7.41 -5.38
C LEU A 158 -6.62 8.68 -5.53
N THR A 159 -5.75 8.71 -6.53
CA THR A 159 -4.76 9.77 -6.71
C THR A 159 -4.87 10.42 -8.09
N ALA A 160 -5.06 11.73 -8.10
CA ALA A 160 -4.95 12.57 -9.29
C ALA A 160 -3.55 13.21 -9.33
N GLN A 161 -2.72 12.78 -10.27
CA GLN A 161 -1.38 13.32 -10.49
C GLN A 161 -1.47 14.75 -11.03
N LEU A 162 -0.86 15.72 -10.35
CA LEU A 162 -0.82 17.12 -10.80
C LEU A 162 0.51 17.45 -11.48
N ALA A 163 1.61 16.90 -10.98
CA ALA A 163 2.92 17.15 -11.53
C ALA A 163 3.12 16.39 -12.84
N ASP A 164 3.64 17.08 -13.84
CA ASP A 164 3.97 16.50 -15.14
C ASP A 164 5.25 15.64 -15.09
N GLU A 165 5.57 15.00 -16.21
CA GLU A 165 6.76 14.15 -16.34
C GLU A 165 8.06 14.91 -16.04
N LEU A 166 8.14 16.20 -16.41
CA LEU A 166 9.33 17.01 -16.21
C LEU A 166 9.53 17.34 -14.73
N GLN A 167 8.45 17.66 -14.01
CA GLN A 167 8.47 17.84 -12.56
C GLN A 167 8.83 16.53 -11.86
N MET A 168 8.20 15.41 -12.23
CA MET A 168 8.52 14.10 -11.65
C MET A 168 9.98 13.69 -11.92
N LEU A 169 10.53 14.02 -13.09
CA LEU A 169 11.94 13.82 -13.41
C LEU A 169 12.88 14.72 -12.58
N LYS A 170 12.44 15.91 -12.17
CA LYS A 170 13.20 16.76 -11.26
C LYS A 170 13.19 16.19 -9.84
N GLU A 171 12.04 15.73 -9.36
CA GLU A 171 11.91 15.06 -8.07
C GLU A 171 12.80 13.81 -7.97
N SER A 172 12.82 12.98 -9.03
CA SER A 172 13.59 11.72 -9.02
C SER A 172 15.10 11.93 -8.88
N LYS A 173 15.63 13.07 -9.32
CA LYS A 173 17.08 13.40 -9.23
C LYS A 173 17.55 13.64 -7.80
N THR A 174 16.66 14.02 -6.87
CA THR A 174 17.03 14.31 -5.48
C THR A 174 16.61 13.21 -4.50
N ALA A 175 15.78 12.26 -4.93
CA ALA A 175 15.20 11.22 -4.07
C ALA A 175 16.24 10.44 -3.25
N HIS A 176 17.34 10.02 -3.89
CA HIS A 176 18.42 9.29 -3.19
C HIS A 176 19.10 10.15 -2.13
N ALA A 177 19.50 11.38 -2.49
CA ALA A 177 20.15 12.28 -1.55
C ALA A 177 19.26 12.59 -0.33
N ARG A 178 17.96 12.82 -0.56
CA ARG A 178 16.98 13.07 0.52
C ARG A 178 16.78 11.85 1.43
N LEU A 179 16.82 10.63 0.89
CA LEU A 179 16.76 9.41 1.68
C LEU A 179 18.05 9.19 2.49
N ASP A 180 19.21 9.53 1.93
CA ASP A 180 20.50 9.46 2.62
C ASP A 180 20.53 10.43 3.80
N GLU A 181 20.02 11.65 3.62
CA GLU A 181 19.84 12.62 4.70
C GLU A 181 18.99 12.04 5.84
N TRP A 182 17.80 11.51 5.53
CA TRP A 182 16.92 10.86 6.52
C TRP A 182 17.65 9.73 7.26
N THR A 183 18.41 8.91 6.54
CA THR A 183 19.16 7.77 7.10
C THR A 183 20.25 8.25 8.06
N ALA A 184 21.05 9.23 7.66
CA ALA A 184 22.08 9.83 8.52
C ALA A 184 21.47 10.46 9.78
N ARG A 185 20.34 11.17 9.65
CA ARG A 185 19.63 11.75 10.79
C ARG A 185 19.05 10.70 11.73
N LYS A 186 18.54 9.59 11.20
CA LYS A 186 18.06 8.45 11.98
C LYS A 186 19.20 7.77 12.75
N GLU A 187 20.38 7.63 12.15
CA GLU A 187 21.56 7.11 12.84
C GLU A 187 22.00 8.02 13.99
N GLN A 188 22.04 9.33 13.74
CA GLN A 188 22.33 10.31 14.78
C GLN A 188 21.29 10.27 15.92
N TRP A 189 20.01 10.18 15.59
CA TRP A 189 18.92 10.04 16.56
C TRP A 189 19.07 8.78 17.42
N ARG A 190 19.50 7.66 16.84
CA ARG A 190 19.76 6.41 17.59
C ARG A 190 20.90 6.57 18.58
N LYS A 191 21.99 7.25 18.20
CA LYS A 191 23.11 7.55 19.10
C LYS A 191 22.66 8.44 20.27
N GLU A 192 21.97 9.54 19.96
CA GLU A 192 21.40 10.45 20.97
C GLU A 192 20.49 9.72 21.96
N ARG A 193 19.63 8.83 21.47
CA ARG A 193 18.73 8.02 22.30
C ARG A 193 19.48 7.01 23.17
N ALA A 194 20.49 6.34 22.62
CA ALA A 194 21.32 5.39 23.37
C ALA A 194 22.10 6.08 24.51
N GLU A 195 22.47 7.34 24.32
CA GLU A 195 23.13 8.17 25.33
C GLU A 195 22.16 8.87 26.29
N GLY A 196 20.85 8.62 26.18
CA GLY A 196 19.83 9.24 27.02
C GLY A 196 19.55 10.72 26.72
N ARG A 197 20.09 11.26 25.62
CA ARG A 197 19.97 12.68 25.23
C ARG A 197 18.68 12.99 24.47
N SER A 198 17.93 11.99 24.02
CA SER A 198 16.66 12.20 23.29
C SER A 198 15.63 11.10 23.55
N GLY A 199 14.42 11.50 23.98
CA GLY A 199 13.24 10.64 24.05
C GLY A 199 12.16 10.98 23.02
N ALA A 200 12.34 12.06 22.25
CA ALA A 200 11.35 12.54 21.29
C ALA A 200 11.33 11.71 20.00
N PRO A 201 10.19 11.65 19.29
CA PRO A 201 10.13 11.04 17.96
C PRO A 201 11.13 11.66 16.98
N LEU A 202 11.67 10.83 16.09
CA LEU A 202 12.47 11.29 14.97
C LEU A 202 11.62 12.16 14.04
N LYS A 203 12.17 13.32 13.65
CA LYS A 203 11.55 14.25 12.70
C LYS A 203 12.38 14.31 11.42
N PRO A 204 11.75 14.57 10.26
CA PRO A 204 12.49 14.91 9.05
C PRO A 204 13.24 16.23 9.26
N GLN A 205 14.26 16.44 8.43
CA GLN A 205 15.05 17.67 8.44
C GLN A 205 14.21 18.87 8.01
N ASN A 206 13.43 18.68 6.96
CA ASN A 206 12.52 19.66 6.39
C ASN A 206 11.18 18.97 6.09
N ASN A 207 10.10 19.71 6.24
CA ASN A 207 8.79 19.28 5.79
C ASN A 207 8.57 19.73 4.35
N ASP A 208 8.05 18.84 3.52
CA ASP A 208 7.78 19.13 2.10
C ASP A 208 6.55 20.03 1.90
N ARG A 209 5.73 20.18 2.94
CA ARG A 209 4.53 21.01 2.96
C ARG A 209 4.25 21.53 4.37
N PRO A 210 3.39 22.55 4.52
CA PRO A 210 2.87 22.92 5.83
C PRO A 210 2.23 21.73 6.54
N GLU A 211 2.44 21.65 7.85
CA GLU A 211 1.81 20.63 8.69
C GLU A 211 0.29 20.79 8.67
N PHE A 212 -0.43 19.68 8.44
CA PHE A 212 -1.85 19.64 8.76
C PHE A 212 -1.99 19.31 10.24
N VAL A 213 -2.31 20.31 11.05
CA VAL A 213 -2.65 20.14 12.46
C VAL A 213 -4.16 20.28 12.59
N PRO A 214 -4.91 19.21 12.94
CA PRO A 214 -6.34 19.32 13.16
C PRO A 214 -6.64 20.42 14.18
N PRO A 215 -7.72 21.20 14.00
CA PRO A 215 -8.18 22.11 15.04
C PRO A 215 -8.45 21.32 16.33
N LYS A 216 -8.06 21.91 17.46
CA LYS A 216 -8.32 21.35 18.79
C LYS A 216 -9.80 21.36 19.13
#